data_AF-W9UXD8-F1
#
_entry.id   AF-W9UXD8-F1
#
_cell.length_a   1.000
_cell.length_b   1.000
_cell.length_c   1.000
_cell.angle_alpha   90.00
_cell.angle_beta   90.00
_cell.angle_gamma   90.00
#
_symmetry.space_group_name_H-M   'P 1'
#
loop_
_entity.id
_entity.type
_entity.pdbx_description
1 polymer ?
#
loop_
_entity_poly.entity_id
_entity_poly.type
_entity_poly.pdbx_seq_one_letter_code
_entity_poly.pdbx_strand_id
1 'polypeptide(L)'
;MKIADWCVLGNGNRPVAAAPAARLTIGFNLSQTTVPIDMLVCNLASKGLTKKIQVVGPLNALNWQNCFQVHAESMERQLGCWPSLGLVVVSSGVSAGLDLRVCNMNLLPTLSRPADLPPRQVVPSHFHNWLGERRLILKLLPYLDWPEFTLPLPAMPHAGDTYEVCPVKQLHQLPELPKPLASDMIAHLTTVDCYDWCSALAHTTAEELSRLDHLFMLDRKQPNTANWWLFDQHHSAYMDLIRFQLAQAQQLLYV
;
A
#
# COMPACT_ATOMS: atom_id res chain seq x y z
N MET A 1 -19.12 -10.18 26.27
CA MET A 1 -17.68 -10.32 26.59
C MET A 1 -16.94 -9.59 25.48
N LYS A 2 -16.40 -8.39 25.74
CA LYS A 2 -15.63 -7.65 24.72
C LYS A 2 -14.37 -8.47 24.43
N ILE A 3 -14.22 -8.92 23.20
CA ILE A 3 -12.99 -9.54 22.70
C ILE A 3 -11.89 -8.49 22.88
N ALA A 4 -10.73 -8.89 23.41
CA ALA A 4 -9.65 -7.99 23.75
C ALA A 4 -9.36 -6.99 22.60
N ASP A 5 -9.29 -5.71 22.95
CA ASP A 5 -8.88 -4.65 22.03
C ASP A 5 -7.41 -4.87 21.63
N TRP A 6 -7.12 -4.95 20.32
CA TRP A 6 -5.75 -5.09 19.81
C TRP A 6 -5.26 -3.77 19.18
N CYS A 7 -3.98 -3.47 19.38
CA CYS A 7 -3.28 -2.42 18.67
C CYS A 7 -2.29 -3.05 17.67
N VAL A 8 -2.47 -2.76 16.39
CA VAL A 8 -1.51 -3.10 15.34
C VAL A 8 -0.56 -1.93 15.16
N LEU A 9 0.73 -2.16 15.40
CA LEU A 9 1.77 -1.15 15.36
C LEU A 9 2.64 -1.30 14.10
N GLY A 10 2.56 -0.31 13.23
CA GLY A 10 3.37 -0.23 12.02
C GLY A 10 4.73 0.43 12.20
N ASN A 11 5.51 0.37 11.13
CA ASN A 11 6.89 0.85 11.04
C ASN A 11 7.01 2.27 10.46
N GLY A 12 5.97 3.10 10.55
CA GLY A 12 6.02 4.49 10.14
C GLY A 12 7.02 5.34 10.94
N ASN A 13 7.33 6.53 10.42
CA ASN A 13 8.37 7.40 10.98
C ASN A 13 7.93 8.23 12.19
N ARG A 14 6.70 8.05 12.71
CA ARG A 14 6.24 8.80 13.87
C ARG A 14 6.68 8.09 15.16
N PRO A 15 7.18 8.83 16.15
CA PRO A 15 7.38 8.28 17.49
C PRO A 15 6.05 7.71 17.99
N VAL A 16 6.07 6.44 18.37
CA VAL A 16 4.89 5.79 18.95
C VAL A 16 4.71 6.35 20.35
N ALA A 17 3.84 7.35 20.49
CA ALA A 17 3.70 8.13 21.72
C ALA A 17 3.27 7.28 22.94
N ALA A 18 2.62 6.15 22.69
CA ALA A 18 2.42 5.00 23.58
C ALA A 18 1.46 4.07 22.81
N ALA A 19 1.52 2.75 22.99
CA ALA A 19 0.34 1.95 22.66
C ALA A 19 -0.84 2.47 23.51
N PRO A 20 -2.07 2.54 22.95
CA PRO A 20 -3.25 2.86 23.75
C PRO A 20 -3.27 1.95 24.99
N ALA A 21 -3.38 2.55 26.17
CA ALA A 21 -3.40 1.80 27.42
C ALA A 21 -4.51 0.74 27.38
N ALA A 22 -4.19 -0.48 27.84
CA ALA A 22 -5.08 -1.66 27.93
C ALA A 22 -5.33 -2.49 26.64
N ARG A 23 -4.50 -2.37 25.59
CA ARG A 23 -4.59 -3.20 24.38
C ARG A 23 -3.42 -4.17 24.23
N LEU A 24 -3.69 -5.39 23.76
CA LEU A 24 -2.62 -6.30 23.31
C LEU A 24 -2.00 -5.74 22.02
N THR A 25 -0.68 -5.83 21.87
CA THR A 25 0.03 -5.18 20.77
C THR A 25 0.62 -6.20 19.79
N ILE A 26 0.27 -6.06 18.50
CA ILE A 26 0.92 -6.76 17.39
C ILE A 26 1.86 -5.78 16.69
N GLY A 27 3.15 -6.10 16.67
CA GLY A 27 4.14 -5.38 15.86
C GLY A 27 4.51 -6.18 14.61
N PHE A 28 4.90 -5.51 13.53
CA PHE A 28 5.49 -6.18 12.36
C PHE A 28 6.69 -5.41 11.81
N ASN A 29 7.75 -6.14 11.44
CA ASN A 29 9.02 -5.59 10.95
C ASN A 29 9.60 -4.45 11.83
N LEU A 30 9.35 -4.48 13.14
CA LEU A 30 9.88 -3.49 14.08
C LEU A 30 11.32 -3.88 14.45
N SER A 31 12.27 -2.99 14.20
CA SER A 31 13.68 -3.17 14.59
C SER A 31 13.93 -2.69 16.02
N GLN A 32 13.24 -1.64 16.46
CA GLN A 32 13.31 -1.07 17.81
C GLN A 32 11.96 -0.46 18.18
N THR A 33 11.46 -0.76 19.39
CA THR A 33 10.25 -0.15 19.94
C THR A 33 10.41 -0.01 21.45
N THR A 34 9.93 1.10 21.99
CA THR A 34 9.82 1.35 23.44
C THR A 34 8.55 0.77 24.04
N VAL A 35 7.65 0.27 23.18
CA VAL A 35 6.35 -0.28 23.56
C VAL A 35 6.45 -1.81 23.65
N PRO A 36 5.93 -2.44 24.73
CA PRO A 36 5.83 -3.89 24.81
C PRO A 36 5.05 -4.49 23.63
N ILE A 37 5.57 -5.56 23.04
CA ILE A 37 4.93 -6.27 21.92
C ILE A 37 4.52 -7.66 22.38
N ASP A 38 3.22 -7.95 22.34
CA ASP A 38 2.66 -9.27 22.68
C ASP A 38 2.80 -10.27 21.53
N MET A 39 2.85 -9.77 20.30
CA MET A 39 3.06 -10.59 19.10
C MET A 39 3.87 -9.83 18.07
N LEU A 40 5.05 -10.32 17.73
CA LEU A 40 5.90 -9.79 16.67
C LEU A 40 5.76 -10.67 15.43
N VAL A 41 5.38 -10.07 14.31
CA VAL A 41 5.25 -10.74 13.02
C VAL A 41 6.39 -10.32 12.09
N CYS A 42 7.15 -11.29 11.62
CA CYS A 42 8.35 -11.09 10.83
C CYS A 42 8.27 -11.85 9.51
N ASN A 43 8.84 -11.25 8.46
CA ASN A 43 9.12 -11.98 7.24
C ASN A 43 10.40 -12.79 7.44
N LEU A 44 10.33 -14.11 7.31
CA LEU A 44 11.51 -14.98 7.19
C LEU A 44 12.04 -14.87 5.76
N ALA A 45 12.49 -13.69 5.37
CA ALA A 45 12.84 -13.40 3.99
C ALA A 45 14.34 -13.12 3.85
N SER A 46 15.05 -14.05 3.20
CA SER A 46 16.27 -13.73 2.46
C SER A 46 15.86 -12.89 1.23
N LYS A 47 15.83 -11.56 1.36
CA LYS A 47 15.52 -10.61 0.25
C LYS A 47 14.18 -10.87 -0.48
N GLY A 48 13.17 -11.40 0.21
CA GLY A 48 11.82 -11.60 -0.35
C GLY A 48 11.66 -12.81 -1.26
N LEU A 49 12.65 -13.70 -1.34
CA LEU A 49 12.55 -14.96 -2.13
C LEU A 49 11.85 -16.07 -1.36
N THR A 50 11.89 -16.02 -0.02
CA THR A 50 11.19 -16.97 0.85
C THR A 50 9.90 -16.34 1.36
N LYS A 51 8.77 -16.91 0.93
CA LYS A 51 7.41 -16.50 1.31
C LYS A 51 6.98 -17.17 2.61
N LYS A 52 7.67 -16.85 3.71
CA LYS A 52 7.37 -17.41 5.03
C LYS A 52 7.18 -16.32 6.05
N ILE A 53 6.11 -16.44 6.82
CA ILE A 53 5.83 -15.59 7.96
C ILE A 53 6.26 -16.31 9.23
N GLN A 54 6.88 -15.57 10.15
CA GLN A 54 7.19 -16.03 11.50
C GLN A 54 6.45 -15.15 12.50
N VAL A 55 5.92 -15.80 13.53
CA VAL A 55 5.32 -15.11 14.68
C VAL A 55 6.15 -15.43 15.91
N VAL A 56 6.57 -14.39 16.63
CA VAL A 56 7.32 -14.47 17.88
C VAL A 56 6.49 -13.81 18.97
N GLY A 57 6.24 -14.51 20.07
CA GLY A 57 5.50 -13.95 21.20
C GLY A 57 4.83 -15.03 22.04
N PRO A 58 4.38 -14.68 23.27
CA PRO A 58 3.77 -15.63 24.20
C PRO A 58 2.39 -16.17 23.76
N LEU A 59 1.70 -15.50 22.82
CA LEU A 59 0.31 -15.83 22.47
C LEU A 59 0.20 -16.69 21.20
N ASN A 60 -0.12 -17.99 21.37
CA ASN A 60 -0.55 -18.92 20.31
C ASN A 60 0.18 -18.78 18.96
N ALA A 61 1.50 -18.55 19.01
CA ALA A 61 2.28 -18.10 17.86
C ALA A 61 2.14 -19.02 16.63
N LEU A 62 2.07 -20.33 16.82
CA LEU A 62 1.97 -21.29 15.71
C LEU A 62 0.62 -21.20 14.97
N ASN A 63 -0.49 -21.01 15.70
CA ASN A 63 -1.82 -20.87 15.09
C ASN A 63 -1.91 -19.57 14.30
N TRP A 64 -1.41 -18.48 14.87
CA TRP A 64 -1.35 -17.18 14.20
C TRP A 64 -0.44 -17.20 12.97
N GLN A 65 0.72 -17.86 13.07
CA GLN A 65 1.62 -18.01 11.94
C GLN A 65 0.94 -18.71 10.75
N ASN A 66 0.24 -19.82 11.00
CA ASN A 66 -0.50 -20.53 9.96
C ASN A 66 -1.64 -19.67 9.38
N CYS A 67 -2.38 -18.95 10.25
CA CYS A 67 -3.44 -18.04 9.83
C CYS A 67 -2.91 -16.94 8.89
N PHE A 68 -1.82 -16.26 9.29
CA PHE A 68 -1.19 -15.22 8.48
C PHE A 68 -0.65 -15.78 7.16
N GLN A 69 -0.03 -16.96 7.18
CA GLN A 69 0.51 -17.60 5.98
C GLN A 69 -0.60 -17.89 4.95
N VAL A 70 -1.71 -18.51 5.38
CA VAL A 70 -2.86 -18.82 4.51
C VAL A 70 -3.48 -17.55 3.93
N HIS A 71 -3.63 -16.50 4.74
CA HIS A 71 -4.14 -15.22 4.26
C HIS A 71 -3.21 -14.57 3.25
N ALA A 72 -1.90 -14.60 3.50
CA ALA A 72 -0.91 -14.03 2.58
C ALA A 72 -0.94 -14.72 1.21
N GLU A 73 -1.03 -16.05 1.18
CA GLU A 73 -1.16 -16.84 -0.06
C GLU A 73 -2.48 -16.55 -0.80
N SER A 74 -3.57 -16.32 -0.06
CA SER A 74 -4.84 -15.93 -0.65
C SER A 74 -4.80 -14.54 -1.26
N MET A 75 -4.19 -13.57 -0.57
CA MET A 75 -4.03 -12.19 -1.04
C MET A 75 -3.06 -12.09 -2.20
N GLU A 76 -2.01 -12.92 -2.25
CA GLU A 76 -1.09 -12.92 -3.38
C GLU A 76 -1.81 -13.21 -4.71
N ARG A 77 -2.80 -14.10 -4.71
CA ARG A 77 -3.62 -14.37 -5.90
C ARG A 77 -4.46 -13.16 -6.33
N GLN A 78 -4.83 -12.28 -5.41
CA GLN A 78 -5.61 -11.07 -5.69
C GLN A 78 -4.71 -9.89 -6.10
N LEU A 79 -3.51 -9.80 -5.53
CA LEU A 79 -2.59 -8.67 -5.72
C LEU A 79 -1.59 -8.91 -6.85
N GLY A 80 -1.41 -10.15 -7.29
CA GLY A 80 -0.35 -10.53 -8.25
C GLY A 80 1.06 -10.52 -7.64
N CYS A 81 1.20 -10.23 -6.34
CA CYS A 81 2.47 -10.22 -5.61
C CYS A 81 2.28 -10.60 -4.14
N TRP A 82 3.37 -10.94 -3.47
CA TRP A 82 3.34 -11.19 -2.02
C TRP A 82 2.91 -9.92 -1.27
N PRO A 83 1.89 -9.98 -0.38
CA PRO A 83 1.40 -8.80 0.33
C PRO A 83 2.39 -8.28 1.37
N SER A 84 2.25 -7.01 1.75
CA SER A 84 2.90 -6.47 2.95
C SER A 84 2.39 -7.18 4.22
N LEU A 85 3.25 -7.30 5.23
CA LEU A 85 2.84 -7.84 6.53
C LEU A 85 1.77 -6.98 7.20
N GLY A 86 1.79 -5.66 6.97
CA GLY A 86 0.77 -4.76 7.50
C GLY A 86 -0.63 -5.14 7.01
N LEU A 87 -0.78 -5.40 5.70
CA LEU A 87 -2.04 -5.90 5.14
C LEU A 87 -2.43 -7.25 5.75
N VAL A 88 -1.50 -8.22 5.77
CA VAL A 88 -1.79 -9.57 6.26
C VAL A 88 -2.27 -9.55 7.71
N VAL A 89 -1.55 -8.86 8.60
CA VAL A 89 -1.89 -8.77 10.03
C VAL A 89 -3.26 -8.14 10.22
N VAL A 90 -3.52 -6.99 9.59
CA VAL A 90 -4.79 -6.26 9.74
C VAL A 90 -5.95 -7.10 9.23
N SER A 91 -5.86 -7.61 8.01
CA SER A 91 -6.95 -8.40 7.41
C SER A 91 -7.19 -9.72 8.14
N SER A 92 -6.14 -10.42 8.59
CA SER A 92 -6.29 -11.62 9.42
C SER A 92 -6.96 -11.33 10.76
N GLY A 93 -6.61 -10.23 11.43
CA GLY A 93 -7.26 -9.84 12.67
C GLY A 93 -8.74 -9.52 12.49
N VAL A 94 -9.11 -8.79 11.43
CA VAL A 94 -10.52 -8.53 11.08
C VAL A 94 -11.28 -9.83 10.83
N SER A 95 -10.72 -10.75 10.02
CA SER A 95 -11.37 -12.04 9.76
C SER A 95 -11.49 -12.93 11.01
N ALA A 96 -10.61 -12.77 11.98
CA ALA A 96 -10.69 -13.43 13.28
C ALA A 96 -11.65 -12.74 14.27
N GLY A 97 -12.31 -11.64 13.86
CA GLY A 97 -13.25 -10.90 14.71
C GLY A 97 -12.60 -10.07 15.80
N LEU A 98 -11.33 -9.68 15.61
CA LEU A 98 -10.62 -8.80 16.56
C LEU A 98 -11.08 -7.35 16.40
N ASP A 99 -11.21 -6.64 17.52
CA ASP A 99 -11.34 -5.19 17.52
C ASP A 99 -9.94 -4.57 17.35
N LEU A 100 -9.66 -3.99 16.18
CA LEU A 100 -8.33 -3.53 15.79
C LEU A 100 -8.26 -2.01 15.73
N ARG A 101 -7.29 -1.44 16.44
CA ARG A 101 -6.75 -0.11 16.15
C ARG A 101 -5.41 -0.21 15.45
N VAL A 102 -5.26 0.47 14.32
CA VAL A 102 -4.01 0.51 13.57
C VAL A 102 -3.33 1.86 13.76
N CYS A 103 -2.05 1.82 14.13
CA CYS A 103 -1.24 2.99 14.45
C CYS A 103 0.07 2.99 13.65
N ASN A 104 0.59 4.18 13.33
CA ASN A 104 1.90 4.40 12.71
C ASN A 104 2.07 3.68 11.36
N MET A 105 1.00 3.65 10.57
CA MET A 105 0.98 3.12 9.19
C MET A 105 -0.25 3.68 8.47
N ASN A 106 -0.15 3.87 7.16
CA ASN A 106 -1.28 4.27 6.30
C ASN A 106 -1.39 3.45 4.98
N LEU A 107 -0.55 2.42 4.81
CA LEU A 107 -0.39 1.65 3.57
C LEU A 107 -0.20 2.52 2.32
N LEU A 108 0.44 3.67 2.49
CA LEU A 108 0.68 4.63 1.41
C LEU A 108 2.17 5.02 1.44
N PRO A 109 3.10 4.05 1.24
CA PRO A 109 4.53 4.34 1.25
C PRO A 109 4.89 5.24 0.06
N THR A 110 5.86 6.12 0.25
CA THR A 110 6.36 6.97 -0.84
C THR A 110 7.07 6.13 -1.90
N LEU A 111 6.90 6.53 -3.15
CA LEU A 111 7.65 6.03 -4.30
C LEU A 111 8.84 6.92 -4.64
N SER A 112 8.88 8.14 -4.08
CA SER A 112 9.94 9.11 -4.30
C SER A 112 11.29 8.51 -3.88
N ARG A 113 12.25 8.52 -4.80
CA ARG A 113 13.60 8.07 -4.51
C ARG A 113 14.38 9.17 -3.76
N PRO A 114 15.06 8.83 -2.67
CA PRO A 114 16.04 9.72 -2.04
C PRO A 114 17.16 10.10 -3.02
N ALA A 115 17.67 11.33 -2.89
CA ALA A 115 18.74 11.85 -3.76
C ALA A 115 20.08 11.10 -3.61
N ASP A 116 20.30 10.52 -2.43
CA ASP A 116 21.49 9.74 -2.07
C ASP A 116 21.37 8.27 -2.45
N LEU A 117 20.22 7.81 -2.97
CA LEU A 117 20.02 6.42 -3.35
C LEU A 117 20.77 6.12 -4.67
N PRO A 118 21.72 5.17 -4.68
CA PRO A 118 22.51 4.84 -5.86
C PRO A 118 21.66 4.49 -7.09
N PRO A 119 22.17 4.76 -8.31
CA PRO A 119 21.55 4.30 -9.54
C PRO A 119 21.31 2.79 -9.48
N ARG A 120 20.12 2.33 -9.89
CA ARG A 120 19.66 0.93 -9.87
C ARG A 120 19.32 0.34 -8.50
N GLN A 121 19.64 1.01 -7.39
CA GLN A 121 19.08 0.60 -6.09
C GLN A 121 17.62 1.04 -6.00
N VAL A 122 16.73 0.17 -5.58
CA VAL A 122 15.27 0.41 -5.56
C VAL A 122 14.79 0.75 -4.15
N VAL A 123 13.71 1.50 -4.05
CA VAL A 123 13.05 1.74 -2.76
C VAL A 123 12.30 0.46 -2.38
N PRO A 124 12.38 -0.03 -1.13
CA PRO A 124 11.70 -1.27 -0.74
C PRO A 124 10.19 -1.28 -1.01
N SER A 125 9.53 -0.12 -0.95
CA SER A 125 8.10 0.06 -1.26
C SER A 125 7.76 -0.31 -2.70
N HIS A 126 8.71 -0.21 -3.63
CA HIS A 126 8.51 -0.58 -5.03
C HIS A 126 8.26 -2.08 -5.23
N PHE A 127 8.39 -2.93 -4.22
CA PHE A 127 8.07 -4.36 -4.34
C PHE A 127 6.68 -4.74 -3.81
N HIS A 128 5.88 -3.76 -3.39
CA HIS A 128 4.55 -3.96 -2.86
C HIS A 128 3.51 -3.36 -3.80
N ASN A 129 2.43 -4.10 -4.05
CA ASN A 129 1.25 -3.57 -4.72
C ASN A 129 0.43 -2.69 -3.75
N TRP A 130 0.99 -1.55 -3.33
CA TRP A 130 0.34 -0.65 -2.36
C TRP A 130 -1.06 -0.21 -2.81
N LEU A 131 -1.26 -0.04 -4.12
CA LEU A 131 -2.54 0.39 -4.71
C LEU A 131 -3.60 -0.70 -4.53
N GLY A 132 -3.25 -1.95 -4.79
CA GLY A 132 -4.08 -3.11 -4.50
C GLY A 132 -4.31 -3.34 -3.01
N GLU A 133 -3.27 -3.20 -2.19
CA GLU A 133 -3.38 -3.35 -0.73
C GLU A 133 -4.37 -2.33 -0.14
N ARG A 134 -4.33 -1.07 -0.60
CA ARG A 134 -5.30 -0.04 -0.20
C ARG A 134 -6.73 -0.38 -0.61
N ARG A 135 -6.96 -0.88 -1.85
CA ARG A 135 -8.31 -1.34 -2.26
C ARG A 135 -8.85 -2.45 -1.36
N LEU A 136 -7.99 -3.36 -0.90
CA LEU A 136 -8.40 -4.44 0.00
C LEU A 136 -8.80 -3.88 1.37
N ILE A 137 -8.01 -2.94 1.93
CA ILE A 137 -8.35 -2.31 3.22
C ILE A 137 -9.58 -1.42 3.16
N LEU A 138 -9.81 -0.70 2.06
CA LEU A 138 -11.02 0.13 1.91
C LEU A 138 -12.32 -0.68 2.16
N LYS A 139 -12.35 -1.95 1.74
CA LYS A 139 -13.47 -2.87 2.00
C LYS A 139 -13.61 -3.30 3.46
N LEU A 140 -12.53 -3.20 4.24
CA LEU A 140 -12.46 -3.60 5.64
C LEU A 140 -12.55 -2.40 6.60
N LEU A 141 -12.48 -1.17 6.08
CA LEU A 141 -12.43 0.06 6.86
C LEU A 141 -13.58 0.20 7.89
N PRO A 142 -14.83 -0.23 7.61
CA PRO A 142 -15.91 -0.19 8.60
C PRO A 142 -15.66 -1.03 9.86
N TYR A 143 -14.70 -1.95 9.84
CA TYR A 143 -14.36 -2.85 10.94
C TYR A 143 -13.05 -2.46 11.65
N LEU A 144 -12.50 -1.28 11.33
CA LEU A 144 -11.17 -0.86 11.76
C LEU A 144 -11.19 0.54 12.39
N ASP A 145 -10.48 0.72 13.50
CA ASP A 145 -10.10 2.03 14.03
C ASP A 145 -8.74 2.43 13.42
N TRP A 146 -8.76 3.08 12.27
CA TRP A 146 -7.55 3.43 11.52
C TRP A 146 -7.55 4.90 11.03
N PRO A 147 -7.41 5.88 11.94
CA PRO A 147 -7.51 7.30 11.59
C PRO A 147 -6.43 7.76 10.59
N GLU A 148 -5.26 7.12 10.58
CA GLU A 148 -4.14 7.47 9.68
C GLU A 148 -4.34 6.98 8.23
N PHE A 149 -5.30 6.08 7.97
CA PHE A 149 -5.54 5.54 6.63
C PHE A 149 -6.22 6.56 5.70
N THR A 150 -7.13 7.35 6.27
CA THR A 150 -7.96 8.32 5.56
C THR A 150 -7.13 9.52 5.14
N LEU A 151 -7.19 9.84 3.85
CA LEU A 151 -6.49 10.97 3.25
C LEU A 151 -7.37 12.22 3.28
N PRO A 152 -6.78 13.42 3.40
CA PRO A 152 -7.52 14.66 3.18
C PRO A 152 -8.06 14.64 1.75
N LEU A 153 -9.32 15.03 1.58
CA LEU A 153 -9.95 15.14 0.26
C LEU A 153 -9.72 16.54 -0.33
N PRO A 154 -9.56 16.65 -1.66
CA PRO A 154 -9.52 17.95 -2.32
C PRO A 154 -10.86 18.67 -2.19
N ALA A 155 -10.85 19.99 -2.37
CA ALA A 155 -12.08 20.77 -2.46
C ALA A 155 -12.93 20.29 -3.65
N MET A 156 -14.26 20.31 -3.52
CA MET A 156 -15.17 19.92 -4.59
C MET A 156 -14.93 20.79 -5.83
N PRO A 157 -14.82 20.21 -7.04
CA PRO A 157 -14.66 20.95 -8.27
C PRO A 157 -15.94 21.71 -8.55
N HIS A 158 -15.80 22.76 -9.33
CA HIS A 158 -16.93 23.50 -9.83
C HIS A 158 -17.71 22.59 -10.79
N ALA A 159 -19.02 22.45 -10.57
CA ALA A 159 -19.89 21.70 -11.47
C ALA A 159 -19.87 22.37 -12.84
N GLY A 160 -19.31 21.69 -13.86
CA GLY A 160 -19.34 22.20 -15.23
C GLY A 160 -18.32 21.61 -16.20
N ASP A 161 -17.23 21.01 -15.72
CA ASP A 161 -16.17 20.55 -16.62
C ASP A 161 -16.50 19.19 -17.26
N THR A 162 -16.56 19.18 -18.58
CA THR A 162 -16.63 17.95 -19.38
C THR A 162 -15.24 17.34 -19.47
N TYR A 163 -15.07 16.18 -18.86
CA TYR A 163 -13.81 15.48 -18.75
C TYR A 163 -13.50 14.69 -20.03
N GLU A 164 -12.56 15.16 -20.85
CA GLU A 164 -12.21 14.56 -22.15
C GLU A 164 -11.02 13.57 -22.05
N VAL A 165 -10.25 13.60 -20.95
CA VAL A 165 -9.01 12.82 -20.79
C VAL A 165 -9.21 11.68 -19.80
N CYS A 166 -8.84 10.45 -20.18
CA CYS A 166 -8.85 9.30 -19.28
C CYS A 166 -7.42 9.04 -18.76
N PRO A 167 -7.05 9.52 -17.56
CA PRO A 167 -5.69 9.44 -17.04
C PRO A 167 -5.22 7.99 -16.82
N VAL A 168 -6.12 7.05 -16.51
CA VAL A 168 -5.80 5.61 -16.40
C VAL A 168 -5.34 5.04 -17.74
N LYS A 169 -5.99 5.39 -18.85
CA LYS A 169 -5.57 4.95 -20.19
C LYS A 169 -4.20 5.51 -20.57
N GLN A 170 -3.92 6.77 -20.22
CA GLN A 170 -2.59 7.37 -20.42
C GLN A 170 -1.52 6.65 -19.61
N LEU A 171 -1.77 6.34 -18.33
CA LEU A 171 -0.84 5.55 -17.51
C LEU A 171 -0.50 4.21 -18.15
N HIS A 172 -1.49 3.50 -18.72
CA HIS A 172 -1.26 2.22 -19.38
C HIS A 172 -0.35 2.30 -20.61
N GLN A 173 -0.21 3.46 -21.24
CA GLN A 173 0.65 3.67 -22.40
C GLN A 173 2.12 3.88 -22.02
N LEU A 174 2.42 4.28 -20.77
CA LEU A 174 3.77 4.64 -20.33
C LEU A 174 4.86 3.58 -20.65
N PRO A 175 4.63 2.27 -20.44
CA PRO A 175 5.65 1.25 -20.73
C PRO A 175 6.06 1.17 -22.21
N GLU A 176 5.19 1.59 -23.11
CA GLU A 176 5.37 1.48 -24.56
C GLU A 176 5.95 2.75 -25.18
N LEU A 177 5.95 3.86 -24.45
CA LEU A 177 6.38 5.15 -24.94
C LEU A 177 7.92 5.34 -24.84
N PRO A 178 8.54 6.01 -25.82
CA PRO A 178 9.90 6.54 -25.67
C PRO A 178 10.02 7.42 -24.42
N LYS A 179 11.16 7.34 -23.72
CA LYS A 179 11.39 8.06 -22.45
C LYS A 179 10.95 9.54 -22.48
N PRO A 180 11.29 10.36 -23.50
CA PRO A 180 10.85 11.77 -23.54
C PRO A 180 9.32 11.94 -23.52
N LEU A 181 8.59 11.14 -24.34
CA LEU A 181 7.13 11.20 -24.39
C LEU A 181 6.49 10.70 -23.09
N ALA A 182 7.05 9.63 -22.51
CA ALA A 182 6.63 9.13 -21.21
C ALA A 182 6.89 10.16 -20.10
N SER A 183 8.01 10.88 -20.14
CA SER A 183 8.34 11.96 -19.21
C SER A 183 7.31 13.09 -19.25
N ASP A 184 6.97 13.58 -20.45
CA ASP A 184 5.97 14.64 -20.63
C ASP A 184 4.60 14.19 -20.15
N MET A 185 4.23 12.94 -20.45
CA MET A 185 2.97 12.35 -20.00
C MET A 185 2.90 12.21 -18.47
N ILE A 186 3.96 11.73 -17.82
CA ILE A 186 4.03 11.65 -16.35
C ILE A 186 3.86 13.05 -15.74
N ALA A 187 4.56 14.05 -16.27
CA ALA A 187 4.45 15.42 -15.77
C ALA A 187 3.02 15.96 -15.91
N HIS A 188 2.39 15.77 -17.07
CA HIS A 188 0.99 16.15 -17.30
C HIS A 188 0.02 15.45 -16.34
N LEU A 189 0.20 14.15 -16.10
CA LEU A 189 -0.66 13.38 -15.21
C LEU A 189 -0.62 13.88 -13.76
N THR A 190 0.47 14.54 -13.32
CA THR A 190 0.52 15.15 -11.98
C THR A 190 -0.44 16.33 -11.83
N THR A 191 -0.88 16.95 -12.92
CA THR A 191 -1.77 18.12 -12.90
C THR A 191 -3.23 17.76 -13.10
N VAL A 192 -3.54 16.48 -13.32
CA VAL A 192 -4.92 16.01 -13.53
C VAL A 192 -5.69 16.10 -12.22
N ASP A 193 -6.94 16.56 -12.31
CA ASP A 193 -7.79 16.75 -11.15
C ASP A 193 -8.18 15.40 -10.50
N CYS A 194 -8.42 15.40 -9.19
CA CYS A 194 -8.79 14.17 -8.47
C CYS A 194 -10.09 13.56 -8.99
N TYR A 195 -11.04 14.36 -9.50
CA TYR A 195 -12.32 13.88 -9.99
C TYR A 195 -12.20 13.21 -11.37
N ASP A 196 -11.24 13.63 -12.20
CA ASP A 196 -10.85 12.90 -13.40
C ASP A 196 -10.31 11.51 -13.06
N TRP A 197 -9.46 11.43 -12.04
CA TRP A 197 -8.97 10.15 -11.51
C TRP A 197 -10.12 9.29 -10.98
N CYS A 198 -11.07 9.85 -10.22
CA CYS A 198 -12.26 9.14 -9.75
C CYS A 198 -13.11 8.61 -10.89
N SER A 199 -13.44 9.48 -11.85
CA SER A 199 -14.25 9.14 -13.01
C SER A 199 -13.59 8.04 -13.83
N ALA A 200 -12.28 8.14 -14.10
CA ALA A 200 -11.54 7.10 -14.81
C ALA A 200 -11.55 5.77 -14.05
N LEU A 201 -11.25 5.79 -12.74
CA LEU A 201 -11.24 4.58 -11.92
C LEU A 201 -12.62 3.92 -11.81
N ALA A 202 -13.70 4.69 -11.75
CA ALA A 202 -15.07 4.17 -11.69
C ALA A 202 -15.45 3.32 -12.93
N HIS A 203 -14.84 3.62 -14.08
CA HIS A 203 -15.06 2.93 -15.35
C HIS A 203 -13.95 1.93 -15.70
N THR A 204 -12.98 1.71 -14.79
CA THR A 204 -11.86 0.81 -15.00
C THR A 204 -12.24 -0.63 -14.63
N THR A 205 -11.96 -1.59 -15.50
CA THR A 205 -12.19 -3.02 -15.25
C THR A 205 -11.19 -3.61 -14.24
N ALA A 206 -11.49 -4.79 -13.69
CA ALA A 206 -10.56 -5.48 -12.80
C ALA A 206 -9.21 -5.81 -13.45
N GLU A 207 -9.21 -6.13 -14.75
CA GLU A 207 -7.98 -6.39 -15.51
C GLU A 207 -7.14 -5.12 -15.68
N GLU A 208 -7.77 -4.01 -16.05
CA GLU A 208 -7.10 -2.71 -16.15
C GLU A 208 -6.57 -2.24 -14.79
N LEU A 209 -7.31 -2.42 -13.70
CA LEU A 209 -6.82 -2.13 -12.34
C LEU A 209 -5.58 -2.95 -12.00
N SER A 210 -5.55 -4.23 -12.35
CA SER A 210 -4.37 -5.08 -12.13
C SER A 210 -3.18 -4.60 -12.97
N ARG A 211 -3.40 -4.22 -14.23
CA ARG A 211 -2.34 -3.61 -15.06
C ARG A 211 -1.85 -2.28 -14.48
N LEU A 212 -2.74 -1.49 -13.89
CA LEU A 212 -2.45 -0.17 -13.32
C LEU A 212 -1.56 -0.34 -12.08
N ASP A 213 -1.91 -1.27 -11.20
CA ASP A 213 -1.11 -1.64 -10.03
C ASP A 213 0.35 -1.93 -10.40
N HIS A 214 0.56 -2.70 -11.46
CA HIS A 214 1.89 -3.11 -11.93
C HIS A 214 2.78 -1.96 -12.43
N LEU A 215 2.23 -0.76 -12.69
CA LEU A 215 3.03 0.42 -13.04
C LEU A 215 3.77 1.04 -11.84
N PHE A 216 3.33 0.71 -10.62
CA PHE A 216 3.87 1.27 -9.38
C PHE A 216 4.69 0.27 -8.56
N MET A 217 4.94 -0.92 -9.13
CA MET A 217 5.72 -1.97 -8.48
C MET A 217 6.73 -2.62 -9.43
N LEU A 218 7.63 -3.38 -8.83
CA LEU A 218 8.67 -4.19 -9.44
C LEU A 218 8.41 -5.65 -9.10
N ASP A 219 8.60 -6.52 -10.09
CA ASP A 219 8.61 -7.96 -9.86
C ASP A 219 10.03 -8.41 -9.46
N ARG A 220 10.16 -8.99 -8.26
CA ARG A 220 11.45 -9.52 -7.75
C ARG A 220 12.03 -10.62 -8.64
N LYS A 221 11.21 -11.27 -9.47
CA LYS A 221 11.64 -12.35 -10.37
C LYS A 221 12.10 -11.83 -11.73
N GLN A 222 11.81 -10.57 -12.05
CA GLN A 222 12.18 -9.98 -13.33
C GLN A 222 13.39 -9.06 -13.16
N PRO A 223 14.53 -9.36 -13.80
CA PRO A 223 15.72 -8.53 -13.69
C PRO A 223 15.58 -7.19 -14.42
N ASN A 224 14.64 -7.10 -15.38
CA ASN A 224 14.38 -5.94 -16.20
C ASN A 224 12.92 -5.53 -16.08
N THR A 225 12.65 -4.23 -16.20
CA THR A 225 11.28 -3.69 -16.21
C THR A 225 11.21 -2.48 -17.15
N ALA A 226 10.03 -2.24 -17.72
CA ALA A 226 9.72 -1.02 -18.45
C ALA A 226 9.46 0.18 -17.52
N ASN A 227 9.29 -0.05 -16.22
CA ASN A 227 8.97 0.98 -15.21
C ASN A 227 10.22 1.78 -14.80
N TRP A 228 10.92 2.35 -15.77
CA TRP A 228 12.18 3.07 -15.56
C TRP A 228 12.04 4.27 -14.61
N TRP A 229 10.84 4.85 -14.50
CA TRP A 229 10.53 5.93 -13.58
C TRP A 229 10.74 5.55 -12.10
N LEU A 230 10.67 4.27 -11.74
CA LEU A 230 10.97 3.79 -10.37
C LEU A 230 12.47 3.82 -10.04
N PHE A 231 13.32 4.04 -11.04
CA PHE A 231 14.78 4.18 -10.90
C PHE A 231 15.27 5.61 -11.11
N ASP A 232 14.40 6.49 -11.59
CA ASP A 232 14.71 7.88 -11.90
C ASP A 232 14.22 8.79 -10.77
N GLN A 233 15.13 9.57 -10.17
CA GLN A 233 14.80 10.37 -8.98
C GLN A 233 13.65 11.34 -9.25
N HIS A 234 13.71 12.07 -10.36
CA HIS A 234 12.74 13.09 -10.69
C HIS A 234 11.36 12.47 -11.00
N HIS A 235 11.33 11.46 -11.85
CA HIS A 235 10.07 10.83 -12.27
C HIS A 235 9.45 9.99 -11.16
N SER A 236 10.24 9.42 -10.27
CA SER A 236 9.72 8.74 -9.08
C SER A 236 8.93 9.68 -8.17
N ALA A 237 9.32 10.97 -8.10
CA ALA A 237 8.59 11.97 -7.33
C ALA A 237 7.25 12.35 -8.00
N TYR A 238 7.22 12.46 -9.33
CA TYR A 238 5.95 12.65 -10.05
C TYR A 238 5.01 11.45 -9.92
N MET A 239 5.55 10.23 -10.01
CA MET A 239 4.78 9.02 -9.77
C MET A 239 4.30 8.92 -8.32
N ASP A 240 5.02 9.52 -7.36
CA ASP A 240 4.60 9.62 -5.97
C ASP A 240 3.37 10.54 -5.79
N LEU A 241 3.29 11.63 -6.57
CA LEU A 241 2.12 12.51 -6.62
C LEU A 241 0.91 11.80 -7.25
N ILE A 242 1.11 11.14 -8.40
CA ILE A 242 0.06 10.37 -9.09
C ILE A 242 -0.45 9.26 -8.19
N ARG A 243 0.44 8.56 -7.47
CA ARG A 243 0.05 7.58 -6.43
C ARG A 243 -0.90 8.18 -5.41
N PHE A 244 -0.60 9.39 -4.91
CA PHE A 244 -1.42 10.03 -3.89
C PHE A 244 -2.81 10.39 -4.44
N GLN A 245 -2.88 10.92 -5.67
CA GLN A 245 -4.13 11.20 -6.37
C GLN A 245 -4.96 9.92 -6.58
N LEU A 246 -4.34 8.83 -7.05
CA LEU A 246 -5.00 7.53 -7.18
C LEU A 246 -5.53 7.01 -5.83
N ALA A 247 -4.77 7.20 -4.75
CA ALA A 247 -5.20 6.78 -3.42
C ALA A 247 -6.39 7.61 -2.89
N GLN A 248 -6.43 8.91 -3.17
CA GLN A 248 -7.60 9.77 -2.88
C GLN A 248 -8.80 9.35 -3.73
N ALA A 249 -8.59 9.10 -5.02
CA ALA A 249 -9.65 8.71 -5.92
C ALA A 249 -10.26 7.35 -5.55
N GLN A 250 -9.44 6.37 -5.15
CA GLN A 250 -9.94 5.12 -4.57
C GLN A 250 -10.75 5.37 -3.31
N GLN A 251 -10.28 6.23 -2.39
CA GLN A 251 -11.02 6.53 -1.17
C GLN A 251 -12.41 7.08 -1.47
N LEU A 252 -12.55 7.99 -2.44
CA LEU A 252 -13.84 8.56 -2.84
C LEU A 252 -14.79 7.55 -3.50
N LEU A 253 -14.27 6.48 -4.10
CA LEU A 253 -15.08 5.45 -4.76
C LEU A 253 -15.56 4.35 -3.82
N TYR A 254 -14.85 4.12 -2.73
CA TYR A 254 -15.11 3.00 -1.81
C TYR A 254 -15.59 3.43 -0.41
N VAL A 255 -15.62 4.74 -0.10
CA VAL A 255 -16.14 5.34 1.15
C VAL A 255 -17.27 6.29 0.81
#